data_AF-A0A2D1KL48-F1
#
_entry.id   AF-A0A2D1KL48-F1
#
_cell.length_a   1.000
_cell.length_b   1.000
_cell.length_c   1.000
_cell.angle_alpha   90.00
_cell.angle_beta   90.00
_cell.angle_gamma   90.00
#
_symmetry.space_group_name_H-M   'P 1'
#
loop_
_entity.id
_entity.type
_entity.pdbx_description
1 polymer ?
#
loop_
_entity_poly.entity_id
_entity_poly.type
_entity_poly.pdbx_seq_one_letter_code
_entity_poly.pdbx_strand_id
1 'polypeptide(L)'
;MKASDQAVATPKSRLGRALTYAQNQRSMLNHVLDYGEIDLSNNATERNVKSFVIGRKNWLFATSPAGAQANAIWLTLIETAKANGLDPRQYLEYLLNQLGQLPVFPTEEELAVYLPWQQVPDKKVWRDQEA
;
A
#
# COMPACT_ATOMS: atom_id res chain seq x y z
N MET A 1 -29.22 14.20 -14.50
CA MET A 1 -28.51 15.20 -15.32
C MET A 1 -27.84 14.46 -16.49
N LYS A 2 -28.47 14.40 -17.66
CA LYS A 2 -27.89 13.82 -18.89
C LYS A 2 -27.90 14.93 -19.95
N ALA A 3 -26.75 15.56 -20.18
CA ALA A 3 -26.48 16.35 -21.37
C ALA A 3 -24.98 16.64 -21.48
N SER A 4 -24.43 16.34 -22.67
CA SER A 4 -23.22 16.92 -23.28
C SER A 4 -21.91 16.95 -22.49
N ASP A 5 -21.11 15.88 -22.60
CA ASP A 5 -19.66 15.92 -22.29
C ASP A 5 -18.87 15.04 -23.28
N GLN A 6 -19.27 15.03 -24.55
CA GLN A 6 -18.45 14.41 -25.59
C GLN A 6 -17.49 15.45 -26.13
N ALA A 7 -16.27 15.48 -25.57
CA ALA A 7 -15.19 16.23 -26.18
C ALA A 7 -14.96 15.68 -27.60
N VAL A 8 -15.02 16.57 -28.59
CA VAL A 8 -14.94 16.22 -30.01
C VAL A 8 -13.49 15.87 -30.35
N ALA A 9 -13.14 14.59 -30.20
CA ALA A 9 -11.86 14.04 -30.63
C ALA A 9 -12.12 12.73 -31.39
N THR A 10 -11.36 12.46 -32.45
CA THR A 10 -11.49 11.19 -33.17
C THR A 10 -11.09 10.04 -32.23
N PRO A 11 -11.88 8.96 -32.10
CA PRO A 11 -11.68 7.94 -31.07
C PRO A 11 -10.29 7.28 -31.06
N LYS A 12 -9.66 7.17 -32.23
CA LYS A 12 -8.32 6.56 -32.39
C LYS A 12 -7.17 7.55 -32.18
N SER A 13 -7.43 8.85 -32.10
CA SER A 13 -6.39 9.83 -31.79
C SER A 13 -5.87 9.66 -30.36
N ARG A 14 -4.67 10.19 -30.07
CA ARG A 14 -4.12 10.22 -28.70
C ARG A 14 -5.07 10.91 -27.72
N LEU A 15 -5.70 12.01 -28.13
CA LEU A 15 -6.67 12.75 -27.33
C LEU A 15 -7.97 11.95 -27.12
N GLY A 16 -8.50 11.34 -28.19
CA GLY A 16 -9.69 10.49 -28.10
C GLY A 16 -9.49 9.32 -27.15
N ARG A 17 -8.33 8.65 -27.20
CA ARG A 17 -7.98 7.57 -26.26
C ARG A 17 -7.89 8.06 -24.81
N ALA A 18 -7.27 9.21 -24.58
CA ALA A 18 -7.15 9.80 -23.25
C ALA A 18 -8.53 10.19 -22.67
N LEU A 19 -9.41 10.76 -23.49
CA LEU A 19 -10.77 11.11 -23.09
C LEU A 19 -11.58 9.87 -22.73
N THR A 20 -11.58 8.85 -23.59
CA THR A 20 -12.26 7.58 -23.32
C THR A 20 -11.74 6.94 -22.04
N TYR A 21 -10.42 6.97 -21.82
CA TYR A 21 -9.82 6.50 -20.58
C TYR A 21 -10.34 7.27 -19.36
N ALA A 22 -10.31 8.60 -19.38
CA ALA A 22 -10.80 9.44 -18.28
C ALA A 22 -12.30 9.21 -18.00
N GLN A 23 -13.12 9.08 -19.04
CA GLN A 23 -14.55 8.75 -18.91
C GLN A 23 -14.76 7.38 -18.26
N ASN A 24 -14.00 6.37 -18.64
CA ASN A 24 -14.07 5.04 -18.05
C ASN A 24 -13.65 5.02 -16.58
N GLN A 25 -12.77 5.94 -16.15
CA GLN A 25 -12.34 6.06 -14.74
C GLN A 25 -13.25 6.96 -13.90
N ARG A 26 -14.28 7.59 -14.48
CA ARG A 26 -15.12 8.57 -13.79
C ARG A 26 -15.77 8.04 -12.51
N SER A 27 -16.19 6.78 -12.50
CA SER A 27 -16.76 6.16 -11.29
C SER A 27 -15.77 6.15 -10.13
N MET A 28 -14.51 5.78 -10.39
CA MET A 28 -13.47 5.77 -9.36
C MET A 28 -13.05 7.19 -8.95
N LEU A 29 -12.95 8.11 -9.91
CA LEU A 29 -12.61 9.51 -9.61
C LEU A 29 -13.68 10.18 -8.75
N ASN A 30 -14.95 9.82 -8.93
CA ASN A 30 -16.04 10.35 -8.11
C ASN A 30 -15.99 9.87 -6.65
N HIS A 31 -15.32 8.76 -6.33
CA HIS A 31 -15.22 8.30 -4.94
C HIS A 31 -14.53 9.29 -4.00
N VAL A 32 -13.65 10.15 -4.53
CA VAL A 32 -13.06 11.25 -3.75
C VAL A 32 -14.13 12.24 -3.24
N LEU A 33 -15.27 12.33 -3.93
CA LEU A 33 -16.40 13.16 -3.51
C LEU A 33 -17.28 12.45 -2.47
N ASP A 34 -17.27 11.12 -2.46
CA ASP A 34 -18.03 10.29 -1.52
C ASP A 34 -17.29 10.10 -0.19
N TYR A 35 -15.95 10.04 -0.24
CA TYR A 35 -15.06 9.70 0.88
C TYR A 35 -14.01 10.80 1.09
N GLY A 36 -14.20 11.63 2.11
CA GLY A 36 -13.32 12.78 2.41
C GLY A 36 -11.93 12.38 2.91
N GLU A 37 -11.73 11.12 3.27
CA GLU A 37 -10.44 10.52 3.62
C GLU A 37 -9.56 10.21 2.40
N ILE A 38 -10.10 10.23 1.18
CA ILE A 38 -9.33 9.97 -0.04
C ILE A 38 -8.73 11.28 -0.55
N ASP A 39 -7.41 11.31 -0.70
CA ASP A 39 -6.72 12.45 -1.30
C ASP A 39 -7.14 12.64 -2.76
N LEU A 40 -7.41 13.90 -3.15
CA LEU A 40 -7.69 14.27 -4.55
C LEU A 40 -6.46 14.06 -5.45
N SER A 41 -5.26 14.11 -4.88
CA SER A 41 -3.99 13.86 -5.58
C SER A 41 -3.46 12.46 -5.28
N ASN A 42 -2.80 11.84 -6.24
CA ASN A 42 -2.09 10.57 -6.03
C ASN A 42 -0.69 10.74 -5.40
N ASN A 43 -0.33 11.93 -4.92
CA ASN A 43 1.02 12.24 -4.42
C ASN A 43 1.49 11.29 -3.33
N ALA A 44 0.60 10.97 -2.36
CA ALA A 44 0.90 10.02 -1.30
C ALA A 44 1.19 8.62 -1.86
N THR A 45 0.35 8.15 -2.78
CA THR A 45 0.53 6.87 -3.48
C THR A 45 1.84 6.81 -4.26
N GLU A 46 2.16 7.86 -5.04
CA GLU A 46 3.41 7.93 -5.81
C GLU A 46 4.63 7.91 -4.89
N ARG A 47 4.59 8.66 -3.79
CA ARG A 47 5.67 8.69 -2.79
C ARG A 47 5.90 7.31 -2.19
N ASN A 48 4.84 6.57 -1.87
CA ASN A 48 4.94 5.22 -1.31
C ASN A 48 5.49 4.22 -2.33
N VAL A 49 5.06 4.30 -3.59
CA VAL A 49 5.56 3.43 -4.67
C VAL A 49 7.02 3.74 -5.05
N LYS A 50 7.48 4.98 -4.84
CA LYS A 50 8.85 5.39 -5.18
C LYS A 50 9.91 4.54 -4.46
N SER A 51 9.70 4.20 -3.19
CA SER A 51 10.60 3.35 -2.42
C SER A 51 10.77 1.96 -3.06
N PHE A 52 9.68 1.38 -3.57
CA PHE A 52 9.69 0.12 -4.31
C PHE A 52 10.49 0.23 -5.62
N VAL A 53 10.24 1.30 -6.40
CA VAL A 53 10.91 1.52 -7.68
C VAL A 53 12.42 1.71 -7.51
N ILE A 54 12.84 2.43 -6.46
CA ILE A 54 14.26 2.60 -6.13
C ILE A 54 14.85 1.25 -5.66
N GLY A 55 14.15 0.56 -4.75
CA GLY A 55 14.57 -0.74 -4.21
C GLY A 55 14.79 -1.79 -5.28
N ARG A 56 13.95 -1.84 -6.33
CA ARG A 56 14.10 -2.77 -7.46
C ARG A 56 15.48 -2.69 -8.13
N LYS A 57 16.10 -1.51 -8.19
CA LYS A 57 17.47 -1.36 -8.74
C LYS A 57 18.54 -1.96 -7.83
N ASN A 58 18.27 -2.08 -6.53
CA ASN A 58 19.20 -2.54 -5.50
C ASN A 58 18.97 -4.01 -5.10
N TRP A 59 17.79 -4.58 -5.38
CA TRP A 59 17.47 -5.98 -5.09
C TRP A 59 18.01 -6.92 -6.18
N LEU A 60 19.33 -7.01 -6.25
CA LEU A 60 20.09 -7.77 -7.27
C LEU A 60 19.71 -9.27 -7.37
N PHE A 61 19.04 -9.82 -6.35
CA PHE A 61 18.65 -11.24 -6.28
C PHE A 61 17.14 -11.49 -6.37
N ALA A 62 16.34 -10.45 -6.65
CA ALA A 62 14.90 -10.57 -6.92
C ALA A 62 14.61 -10.98 -8.37
N THR A 63 15.35 -11.98 -8.88
CA THR A 63 15.35 -12.38 -10.30
C THR A 63 14.34 -13.46 -10.64
N SER A 64 13.76 -14.12 -9.62
CA SER A 64 12.74 -15.16 -9.79
C SER A 64 11.36 -14.68 -9.32
N PRO A 65 10.25 -15.26 -9.85
CA PRO A 65 8.90 -14.99 -9.34
C PRO A 65 8.78 -15.23 -7.83
N ALA A 66 9.42 -16.28 -7.31
CA ALA A 66 9.44 -16.57 -5.87
C ALA A 66 10.14 -15.48 -5.07
N GLY A 67 11.29 -14.97 -5.54
CA GLY A 67 11.99 -13.85 -4.91
C GLY A 67 11.19 -12.55 -4.96
N ALA A 68 10.49 -12.29 -6.07
CA ALA A 68 9.58 -11.16 -6.18
C ALA A 68 8.41 -11.26 -5.19
N GLN A 69 7.82 -12.45 -5.02
CA GLN A 69 6.75 -12.69 -4.06
C GLN A 69 7.23 -12.50 -2.62
N ALA A 70 8.38 -13.07 -2.25
CA ALA A 70 8.98 -12.89 -0.92
C ALA A 70 9.23 -11.41 -0.61
N ASN A 71 9.80 -10.66 -1.56
CA ASN A 71 10.00 -9.22 -1.40
C ASN A 71 8.67 -8.46 -1.24
N ALA A 72 7.64 -8.80 -2.00
CA ALA A 72 6.33 -8.17 -1.88
C ALA A 72 5.72 -8.38 -0.49
N ILE A 73 5.86 -9.58 0.09
CA ILE A 73 5.40 -9.89 1.46
C ILE A 73 6.12 -8.99 2.47
N TRP A 74 7.45 -8.95 2.44
CA TRP A 74 8.24 -8.14 3.38
C TRP A 74 7.92 -6.65 3.29
N LEU A 75 7.81 -6.12 2.08
CA LEU A 75 7.47 -4.71 1.87
C LEU A 75 6.05 -4.39 2.33
N THR A 76 5.11 -5.30 2.13
CA THR A 76 3.76 -5.14 2.64
C THR A 76 3.77 -5.01 4.16
N LEU A 77 4.51 -5.89 4.87
CA LEU A 77 4.64 -5.80 6.33
C LEU A 77 5.28 -4.48 6.78
N ILE A 78 6.37 -4.08 6.12
CA ILE A 78 7.11 -2.85 6.44
C ILE A 78 6.25 -1.61 6.21
N GLU A 79 5.63 -1.47 5.03
CA GLU A 79 4.83 -0.28 4.71
C GLU A 79 3.55 -0.23 5.54
N THR A 80 2.96 -1.38 5.88
CA THR A 80 1.80 -1.43 6.80
C THR A 80 2.20 -0.98 8.20
N ALA A 81 3.38 -1.37 8.70
CA ALA A 81 3.89 -0.90 10.00
C ALA A 81 4.08 0.63 10.00
N LYS A 82 4.72 1.18 8.95
CA LYS A 82 4.88 2.64 8.80
C LYS A 82 3.55 3.37 8.74
N ALA A 83 2.58 2.84 7.98
CA ALA A 83 1.25 3.43 7.86
C ALA A 83 0.50 3.48 9.20
N ASN A 84 0.82 2.57 10.12
CA ASN A 84 0.29 2.56 11.49
C ASN A 84 1.17 3.30 12.51
N GLY A 85 2.23 3.98 12.05
CA GLY A 85 3.13 4.77 12.90
C GLY A 85 4.07 3.94 13.78
N LEU A 86 4.41 2.73 13.36
CA LEU A 86 5.35 1.83 14.05
C LEU A 86 6.73 1.87 13.40
N ASP A 87 7.80 1.71 14.20
CA ASP A 87 9.14 1.43 13.68
C ASP A 87 9.16 0.04 13.00
N PRO A 88 9.45 -0.06 11.69
CA PRO A 88 9.36 -1.32 10.97
C PRO A 88 10.31 -2.40 11.48
N ARG A 89 11.54 -2.04 11.86
CA ARG A 89 12.53 -3.01 12.35
C ARG A 89 12.00 -3.69 13.61
N GLN A 90 11.62 -2.87 14.57
CA GLN A 90 11.04 -3.30 15.82
C GLN A 90 9.77 -4.13 15.67
N TYR A 91 8.86 -3.73 14.78
CA TYR A 91 7.65 -4.49 14.49
C TYR A 91 7.97 -5.88 13.92
N LEU A 92 8.94 -5.98 13.00
CA LEU A 92 9.38 -7.26 12.46
C LEU A 92 10.05 -8.14 13.51
N GLU A 93 10.88 -7.58 14.38
CA GLU A 93 11.47 -8.31 15.51
C GLU A 93 10.40 -8.84 16.46
N TYR A 94 9.39 -8.04 16.78
CA TYR A 94 8.24 -8.46 17.57
C TYR A 94 7.51 -9.62 16.90
N LEU A 95 7.15 -9.50 15.61
CA LEU A 95 6.48 -10.57 14.88
C LEU A 95 7.30 -11.87 14.89
N LEU A 96 8.59 -11.82 14.56
CA LEU A 96 9.43 -13.01 14.49
C LEU A 96 9.59 -13.70 15.85
N ASN A 97 9.68 -12.92 16.94
CA ASN A 97 9.80 -13.46 18.30
C ASN A 97 8.49 -14.07 18.83
N GLN A 98 7.35 -13.49 18.48
CA GLN A 98 6.04 -13.94 18.98
C GLN A 98 5.45 -15.06 18.13
N LEU A 99 5.49 -14.92 16.80
CA LEU A 99 4.91 -15.91 15.88
C LEU A 99 5.63 -17.26 15.96
N GLY A 100 6.92 -17.28 16.32
CA GLY A 100 7.65 -18.52 16.58
C GLY A 100 7.17 -19.31 17.80
N GLN A 101 6.34 -18.71 18.67
CA GLN A 101 5.73 -19.37 19.84
C GLN A 101 4.34 -19.94 19.56
N LEU A 102 3.75 -19.61 18.41
CA LEU A 102 2.43 -20.09 18.01
C LEU A 102 2.49 -21.54 17.53
N PRO A 103 1.34 -22.26 17.54
CA PRO A 103 1.23 -23.56 16.89
C PRO A 103 1.58 -23.47 15.40
N VAL A 104 1.95 -24.60 14.78
CA VAL A 104 2.43 -24.67 13.38
C VAL A 104 1.41 -24.09 12.38
N PHE A 105 0.12 -24.13 12.71
CA PHE A 105 -0.97 -23.58 11.91
C PHE A 105 -1.88 -22.73 12.81
N PRO A 106 -1.49 -21.47 13.10
CA PRO A 106 -2.33 -20.59 13.90
C PRO A 106 -3.56 -20.17 13.11
N THR A 107 -4.68 -19.93 13.82
CA THR A 107 -5.91 -19.43 13.19
C THR A 107 -5.78 -17.95 12.83
N GLU A 108 -6.72 -17.45 12.01
CA GLU A 108 -6.75 -16.03 11.66
C GLU A 108 -6.95 -15.14 12.89
N GLU A 109 -7.76 -15.58 13.85
CA GLU A 109 -7.99 -14.87 15.11
C GLU A 109 -6.71 -14.81 15.98
N GLU A 110 -5.93 -15.89 16.01
CA GLU A 110 -4.65 -15.95 16.72
C GLU A 110 -3.60 -15.05 16.06
N LEU A 111 -3.63 -14.89 14.72
CA LEU A 111 -2.75 -13.98 14.01
C LEU A 111 -3.20 -12.52 14.11
N ALA A 112 -4.51 -12.28 14.21
CA ALA A 112 -5.09 -10.95 14.16
C ALA A 112 -4.57 -10.04 15.28
N VAL A 113 -4.26 -10.58 16.46
CA VAL A 113 -3.73 -9.82 17.60
C VAL A 113 -2.36 -9.19 17.33
N TYR A 114 -1.62 -9.70 16.35
CA TYR A 114 -0.29 -9.21 15.97
C TYR A 114 -0.33 -8.15 14.86
N LEU A 115 -1.52 -7.84 14.33
CA LEU A 115 -1.67 -6.83 13.27
C LEU A 115 -1.34 -5.42 13.80
N PRO A 116 -0.79 -4.53 12.96
CA PRO A 116 -0.18 -3.29 13.43
C PRO A 116 -1.20 -2.24 13.93
N TRP A 117 -2.49 -2.42 13.62
CA TRP A 117 -3.58 -1.60 14.15
C TRP A 117 -4.12 -2.09 15.50
N GLN A 118 -3.75 -3.29 15.94
CA GLN A 118 -4.11 -3.77 17.28
C GLN A 118 -3.23 -3.11 18.35
N GLN A 119 -3.56 -3.33 19.63
CA GLN A 119 -2.74 -2.85 20.74
C GLN A 119 -1.43 -3.63 20.81
N VAL A 120 -0.44 -3.21 20.01
CA VAL A 120 0.95 -3.62 20.21
C VAL A 120 1.38 -3.11 21.59
N PRO A 121 1.99 -3.94 22.45
CA PRO A 121 2.44 -3.52 23.76
C PRO A 121 3.33 -2.27 23.65
N ASP A 122 2.96 -1.24 24.41
CA ASP A 122 3.69 0.02 24.61
C ASP A 122 3.99 0.86 23.35
N LYS A 123 2.94 1.44 22.74
CA LYS A 123 3.02 2.38 21.58
C LYS A 123 4.03 3.55 21.75
N LYS A 124 4.46 3.87 22.98
CA LYS A 124 5.44 4.94 23.25
C LYS A 124 6.87 4.55 22.83
N VAL A 125 7.28 3.29 23.04
CA VAL A 125 8.67 2.84 22.75
C VAL A 125 8.99 2.93 21.26
N TRP A 126 8.01 2.70 20.40
CA TRP A 126 8.18 2.60 18.95
C TRP A 126 8.19 3.97 18.23
N ARG A 127 7.81 5.05 18.93
CA ARG A 127 7.60 6.39 18.36
C ARG A 127 8.77 7.35 18.58
N ASP A 128 9.64 7.07 19.54
CA ASP A 128 10.56 8.05 20.12
C ASP A 128 12.02 7.97 19.60
N GLN A 129 12.31 7.27 18.50
CA GLN A 129 13.71 7.04 18.06
C GLN A 129 14.17 7.72 16.76
N GLU A 130 13.37 8.60 16.15
CA GLU A 130 13.87 9.49 15.09
C GLU A 130 13.44 10.93 15.34
N ALA A 131 14.33 11.66 16.04
CA ALA A 131 14.45 13.12 16.04
C ALA A 131 15.79 13.51 15.42
#